data_AF-A0A1E4XC53-F1
#
_entry.id   AF-A0A1E4XC53-F1
#
_cell.length_a   1.000
_cell.length_b   1.000
_cell.length_c   1.000
_cell.angle_alpha   90.00
_cell.angle_beta   90.00
_cell.angle_gamma   90.00
#
_symmetry.space_group_name_H-M   'P 1'
#
loop_
_entity.id
_entity.type
_entity.pdbx_description
1 polymer ?
#
loop_
_entity_poly.entity_id
_entity_poly.type
_entity_poly.pdbx_seq_one_letter_code
_entity_poly.pdbx_strand_id
1 'polypeptide(L)' 'MTGISRTLPEDLSNSLADMAKTNSQTTAYLAIDILRDYIKHEKTLTAQIEQAVKEAEQEKFAADDQVAAMRGRRWSRNTV' A
#
# COMPACT_ATOMS: atom_id res chain seq x y z
N MET A 1 -6.50 -12.15 26.45
CA MET A 1 -5.58 -11.82 25.34
C MET A 1 -5.54 -13.02 24.40
N THR A 2 -6.09 -12.90 23.19
CA THR A 2 -6.00 -13.94 22.17
C THR A 2 -4.63 -13.82 21.49
N GLY A 3 -3.70 -14.71 21.86
CA GLY A 3 -2.36 -14.74 21.28
C GLY A 3 -2.38 -15.45 19.93
N ILE A 4 -1.96 -14.77 18.88
CA ILE A 4 -1.68 -15.39 17.58
C ILE A 4 -0.30 -16.06 17.72
N SER A 5 -0.27 -17.37 17.95
CA SER A 5 0.98 -18.14 17.89
C SER A 5 1.11 -18.73 16.48
N ARG A 6 1.97 -18.12 15.67
CA ARG A 6 2.41 -18.66 14.39
C ARG A 6 3.91 -18.53 14.36
N THR A 7 4.61 -19.61 14.04
CA THR A 7 6.07 -19.59 13.86
C THR A 7 6.39 -18.67 12.68
N LEU A 8 6.93 -17.50 13.01
CA LEU A 8 7.53 -16.61 12.02
C LEU A 8 8.86 -17.23 11.58
N PRO A 9 9.20 -17.17 10.29
CA PRO A 9 10.55 -17.49 9.82
C PRO A 9 11.61 -16.73 10.64
N GLU A 10 12.74 -17.39 10.92
CA GLU A 10 13.78 -16.87 11.82
C GLU A 10 14.37 -15.55 11.31
N ASP A 11 14.55 -15.44 9.99
CA ASP A 11 15.00 -14.23 9.28
C ASP A 11 14.05 -13.04 9.51
N LEU A 12 12.74 -13.28 9.43
CA LEU A 12 11.74 -12.24 9.65
C LEU A 12 11.66 -11.84 11.14
N SER A 13 11.75 -12.82 12.04
CA SER A 13 11.79 -12.57 13.49
C SER A 13 13.01 -11.73 13.89
N ASN A 14 14.19 -12.05 13.34
CA ASN A 14 15.42 -11.30 13.59
C ASN A 14 15.32 -9.87 13.06
N SER A 15 14.82 -9.69 11.84
CA SER A 15 14.61 -8.36 11.25
C SER A 15 13.65 -7.51 12.08
N LEU A 16 12.56 -8.12 12.56
CA LEU A 16 11.57 -7.44 13.40
C LEU A 16 12.15 -7.07 14.78
N ALA A 17 12.96 -7.95 15.37
CA ALA A 17 13.64 -7.69 16.63
C ALA A 17 14.66 -6.55 16.52
N ASP A 18 15.41 -6.49 15.42
CA ASP A 18 16.38 -5.41 15.20
C ASP A 18 15.70 -4.07 14.94
N MET A 19 14.62 -4.03 14.16
CA MET A 19 13.80 -2.82 14.02
C MET A 19 13.20 -2.37 15.37
N ALA A 20 12.72 -3.31 16.18
CA ALA A 20 12.16 -3.01 17.50
C ALA A 20 13.22 -2.39 18.43
N LYS A 21 14.46 -2.90 18.41
CA LYS A 21 15.59 -2.32 19.16
C LYS A 21 15.90 -0.89 18.70
N THR A 22 15.98 -0.64 17.39
CA THR A 22 16.24 0.70 16.84
C THR A 22 15.15 1.69 17.24
N ASN A 23 13.89 1.26 17.26
CA ASN A 23 12.75 2.12 17.58
C ASN A 23 12.42 2.20 19.08
N SER A 24 13.23 1.56 19.96
CA SER A 24 12.94 1.45 21.39
C SER A 24 11.53 0.91 21.70
N GLN A 25 11.05 0.00 20.85
CA GLN A 25 9.74 -0.63 20.95
C GLN A 25 9.87 -2.13 21.20
N THR A 26 8.76 -2.79 21.60
CA THR A 26 8.74 -4.25 21.70
C THR A 26 8.42 -4.87 20.34
N THR A 27 9.02 -6.03 20.05
CA THR A 27 8.76 -6.80 18.82
C THR A 27 7.26 -7.09 18.63
N ALA A 28 6.55 -7.37 19.72
CA ALA A 28 5.11 -7.61 19.68
C ALA A 28 4.30 -6.34 19.33
N TYR A 29 4.68 -5.18 19.88
CA TYR A 29 4.04 -3.91 19.54
C TYR A 29 4.26 -3.54 18.07
N LEU A 30 5.50 -3.66 17.59
CA LEU A 30 5.85 -3.39 16.20
C LEU A 30 5.14 -4.36 15.23
N ALA A 31 5.01 -5.64 15.60
CA ALA A 31 4.24 -6.61 14.81
C ALA A 31 2.77 -6.19 14.67
N ILE A 32 2.15 -5.76 15.77
CA ILE A 32 0.74 -5.31 15.75
C ILE A 32 0.57 -4.07 14.88
N ASP A 33 1.51 -3.13 14.96
CA ASP A 33 1.45 -1.89 14.20
C ASP A 33 1.60 -2.15 12.68
N ILE A 34 2.59 -2.95 12.30
CA ILE A 34 2.80 -3.38 10.91
C ILE A 34 1.57 -4.13 10.38
N LEU A 35 0.99 -5.03 11.16
CA LEU A 35 -0.23 -5.76 10.76
C LEU A 35 -1.42 -4.83 10.56
N ARG A 36 -1.56 -3.81 11.42
CA ARG A 36 -2.63 -2.82 11.28
C ARG A 36 -2.46 -2.01 10.00
N ASP A 37 -1.24 -1.56 9.72
CA ASP A 37 -0.92 -0.80 8.52
C ASP A 37 -1.11 -1.63 7.26
N TYR A 38 -0.68 -2.90 7.26
CA TYR A 38 -0.92 -3.82 6.15
C TYR A 38 -2.41 -4.03 5.90
N ILE A 39 -3.20 -4.32 6.94
CA ILE A 39 -4.66 -4.49 6.80
C ILE A 39 -5.32 -3.21 6.27
N LYS A 40 -4.87 -2.04 6.73
CA LYS A 40 -5.38 -0.75 6.26
C LYS A 40 -5.06 -0.54 4.78
N HIS A 41 -3.82 -0.78 4.38
CA HIS A 41 -3.37 -0.68 3.00
C HIS A 41 -4.17 -1.61 2.08
N GLU A 42 -4.29 -2.89 2.44
CA GLU A 42 -5.03 -3.88 1.64
C GLU A 42 -6.51 -3.52 1.48
N LYS A 43 -7.16 -3.02 2.55
CA LYS A 43 -8.54 -2.52 2.47
C LYS A 43 -8.67 -1.34 1.53
N THR A 44 -7.74 -0.38 1.61
CA THR A 44 -7.73 0.78 0.71
C THR A 44 -7.52 0.36 -0.74
N LEU A 45 -6.57 -0.54 -1.00
CA LEU A 45 -6.29 -1.03 -2.36
C LEU A 45 -7.50 -1.78 -2.94
N THR A 46 -8.10 -2.67 -2.15
CA THR A 46 -9.31 -3.40 -2.57
C THR A 46 -10.44 -2.45 -2.94
N ALA A 47 -10.71 -1.45 -2.09
CA ALA A 47 -11.74 -0.45 -2.35
C ALA A 47 -11.45 0.39 -3.61
N GLN A 48 -10.19 0.72 -3.88
CA GLN A 48 -9.80 1.42 -5.11
C GLN A 48 -10.00 0.54 -6.35
N ILE A 49 -9.67 -0.74 -6.28
CA ILE A 49 -9.89 -1.69 -7.38
C ILE A 49 -11.39 -1.83 -7.67
N GLU A 50 -12.20 -2.04 -6.63
CA GLU A 50 -13.67 -2.14 -6.78
C GLU A 50 -14.26 -0.87 -7.40
N GLN A 51 -13.79 0.31 -6.97
CA GLN A 51 -14.22 1.58 -7.54
C GLN A 51 -13.80 1.73 -9.00
N ALA A 52 -12.55 1.39 -9.34
CA ALA A 52 -12.04 1.46 -10.71
C ALA A 52 -12.80 0.51 -11.65
N VAL A 53 -13.13 -0.69 -11.19
CA VAL A 53 -13.97 -1.65 -11.93
C VAL A 53 -15.35 -1.07 -12.19
N LYS A 54 -15.99 -0.50 -11.17
CA LYS A 54 -17.32 0.13 -11.31
C LYS A 54 -17.30 1.34 -12.26
N GLU A 55 -16.25 2.15 -12.24
CA GLU A 55 -16.09 3.27 -13.17
C GLU A 55 -15.90 2.79 -14.61
N ALA A 56 -15.12 1.72 -14.80
CA ALA A 56 -14.93 1.09 -16.10
C ALA A 56 -16.24 0.51 -16.67
N GLU A 57 -17.05 -0.16 -15.83
CA GLU A 57 -18.38 -0.66 -16.22
C GLU A 57 -19.35 0.46 -16.62
N GLN A 58 -19.17 1.67 -16.09
CA GLN A 58 -19.96 2.85 -16.42
C GLN A 58 -19.40 3.64 -17.61
N GLU A 59 -18.38 3.11 -18.30
CA GLU A 59 -17.62 3.80 -19.36
C GLU A 59 -17.11 5.18 -18.93
N LYS A 60 -16.90 5.39 -17.63
CA LYS A 60 -16.39 6.64 -17.06
C LYS A 60 -14.88 6.72 -17.19
N PHE A 61 -14.40 6.53 -18.41
CA PHE A 61 -13.02 6.80 -18.76
C PHE A 61 -12.84 8.29 -19.05
N ALA A 62 -11.64 8.81 -18.80
CA ALA A 62 -11.29 10.13 -19.30
C ALA A 62 -11.35 10.12 -20.83
N ALA A 63 -11.91 11.18 -21.42
CA ALA A 63 -11.95 11.33 -22.86
C ALA A 63 -10.53 11.44 -23.45
N ASP A 64 -10.37 10.99 -24.70
CA ASP A 64 -9.07 10.90 -25.37
C ASP A 64 -8.33 12.25 -25.44
N ASP A 65 -9.08 13.35 -25.55
CA ASP A 65 -8.57 14.72 -25.57
C ASP A 65 -7.97 15.13 -24.20
N GLN A 66 -8.59 14.74 -23.10
CA GLN A 66 -8.08 14.95 -21.74
C GLN A 66 -6.83 14.12 -21.49
N VAL A 67 -6.80 12.87 -21.97
CA VAL A 67 -5.62 12.00 -21.87
C VAL A 67 -4.46 12.56 -22.71
N ALA A 68 -4.72 13.04 -23.92
CA ALA A 68 -3.73 13.66 -24.79
C ALA A 68 -3.16 14.95 -24.17
N ALA A 69 -4.01 15.81 -23.62
CA ALA A 69 -3.58 17.03 -22.93
C ALA A 69 -2.73 16.73 -21.69
N MET A 70 -3.06 15.69 -20.92
CA MET A 70 -2.28 15.25 -19.77
C MET A 70 -0.90 14.69 -20.17
N ARG A 71 -0.85 13.88 -21.24
CA ARG A 71 0.41 13.35 -21.80
C ARG A 71 1.31 14.49 -22.30
N GLY A 72 0.75 15.46 -23.02
CA GLY A 72 1.47 16.65 -23.46
C GLY A 72 2.07 17.42 -22.28
N ARG A 73 1.29 17.73 -21.23
CA ARG A 73 1.81 18.46 -20.06
C ARG A 73 2.88 17.71 -19.28
N ARG A 74 2.79 16.38 -19.16
CA ARG A 74 3.72 15.56 -18.36
C ARG A 74 5.04 15.30 -19.09
N TRP A 75 5.01 15.17 -20.42
CA TRP A 75 6.19 14.80 -21.21
C TRP A 75 6.81 15.96 -22.01
N SER A 76 6.10 17.06 -22.24
CA SER A 76 6.68 18.26 -22.86
C SER A 76 7.53 19.13 -21.91
N ARG A 77 7.64 18.78 -20.62
CA ARG A 77 8.54 19.47 -19.67
C ARG A 77 10.02 19.07 -19.79
N ASN A 78 10.37 18.16 -20.71
CA ASN A 78 11.75 17.68 -20.86
C ASN A 78 12.39 18.09 -22.20
N THR A 79 11.83 19.09 -22.89
CA THR A 79 12.45 19.69 -24.07
C THR A 79 12.59 21.19 -23.85
N VAL A 80 13.85 21.64 -23.86
CA VAL A 80 14.43 22.98 -23.60
C VAL A 80 14.93 23.18 -22.17
#